data_AF-A0A936Z8Z0-F1
#
_entry.id   AF-A0A936Z8Z0-F1
#
_cell.length_a   1.000
_cell.length_b   1.000
_cell.length_c   1.000
_cell.angle_alpha   90.00
_cell.angle_beta   90.00
_cell.angle_gamma   90.00
#
_symmetry.space_group_name_H-M   'P 1'
#
loop_
_entity.id
_entity.type
_entity.pdbx_description
1 polymer ?
#
loop_
_entity_poly.entity_id
_entity_poly.type
_entity_poly.pdbx_seq_one_letter_code
_entity_poly.pdbx_strand_id
1 'polypeptide(L)'
;MPDRWLRRECVLVCLAAWAGLLAIPLSLGQLGLGWDALNHHIYLGWTAEQHRFDRDFLGAGYQSFQSPYLYWPVYKMATGGWGGVMAAAVLASLHLVAVAPVWMLARTCLPGPTVFDVTMRSMAVALALMSGVALSVFGSTSTDLLGSAPLLWSIALALHPAATKPDGARALVLLSGLCAGLSVALKLSNGPLAVCMPGLWLLGRRKLRGRVEALFVGCLGAITGFLLGYGQWGWLLWRHFGNPVFPFLDNWFVPLRAWMGWAG
;
A
#
# COMPACT_ATOMS: atom_id res chain seq x y z
N MET A 1 15.91 17.42 29.21
CA MET A 1 14.44 17.47 28.96
C MET A 1 13.98 17.28 27.49
N PRO A 2 14.80 17.37 26.42
CA PRO A 2 14.33 17.13 25.02
C PRO A 2 13.92 15.68 24.69
N ASP A 3 14.45 14.70 25.44
CA ASP A 3 14.42 13.28 25.06
C ASP A 3 13.03 12.61 25.04
N ARG A 4 12.07 13.09 25.84
CA ARG A 4 10.73 12.48 25.91
C ARG A 4 9.83 12.91 24.74
N TRP A 5 9.98 14.14 24.27
CA TRP A 5 9.23 14.68 23.14
C TRP A 5 9.69 14.05 21.82
N LEU A 6 11.00 13.87 21.65
CA LEU A 6 11.59 13.20 20.49
C LEU A 6 11.11 11.75 20.33
N ARG A 7 10.93 11.01 21.43
CA ARG A 7 10.37 9.64 21.39
C ARG A 7 8.89 9.60 20.99
N ARG A 8 8.15 10.69 21.21
CA ARG A 8 6.72 10.80 20.91
C ARG A 8 6.42 11.62 19.65
N GLU A 9 7.44 12.14 18.99
CA GLU A 9 7.32 13.01 17.82
C GLU A 9 6.46 12.39 16.73
N CYS A 10 6.77 11.15 16.32
CA CYS A 10 6.00 10.41 15.32
C CYS A 10 4.52 10.31 15.70
N VAL A 11 4.24 10.02 16.97
CA VAL A 11 2.86 9.88 17.48
C VAL A 11 2.13 11.21 17.39
N LEU A 12 2.78 12.31 17.81
CA LEU A 12 2.18 13.65 17.74
C LEU A 12 1.89 14.08 16.29
N VAL A 13 2.83 13.81 15.37
CA VAL A 13 2.64 14.07 13.94
C VAL A 13 1.50 13.23 13.36
N CYS A 14 1.42 11.95 13.72
CA CYS A 14 0.32 11.08 13.27
C CYS A 14 -1.03 11.54 13.82
N LEU A 15 -1.12 11.95 15.08
CA LEU A 15 -2.35 12.46 15.68
C LEU A 15 -2.78 13.81 15.06
N ALA A 16 -1.82 14.71 14.81
CA ALA A 16 -2.10 15.98 14.13
C ALA A 16 -2.57 15.76 12.69
N ALA A 17 -1.89 14.89 11.94
CA ALA A 17 -2.31 14.49 10.59
C ALA A 17 -3.69 13.82 10.61
N TRP A 18 -3.96 12.95 11.59
CA TRP A 18 -5.29 12.34 11.75
C TRP A 18 -6.36 13.39 11.93
N ALA A 19 -6.21 14.29 12.90
CA ALA A 19 -7.19 15.32 13.18
C ALA A 19 -7.43 16.21 11.95
N GLY A 20 -6.36 16.64 11.26
CA GLY A 20 -6.47 17.48 10.07
C GLY A 20 -7.13 16.77 8.89
N LEU A 21 -6.78 15.52 8.63
CA LEU A 21 -7.33 14.74 7.52
C LEU A 21 -8.75 14.26 7.79
N LEU A 22 -9.10 13.96 9.05
CA LEU A 22 -10.45 13.61 9.45
C LEU A 22 -11.42 14.80 9.37
N ALA A 23 -10.92 16.03 9.48
CA ALA A 23 -11.72 17.23 9.29
C ALA A 23 -12.28 17.36 7.85
N ILE A 24 -11.64 16.74 6.86
CA ILE A 24 -12.10 16.75 5.46
C ILE A 24 -13.47 16.06 5.32
N PRO A 25 -13.61 14.75 5.59
CA PRO A 25 -14.91 14.08 5.46
C PRO A 25 -15.95 14.62 6.45
N LEU A 26 -15.54 15.09 7.63
CA LEU A 26 -16.46 15.72 8.59
C LEU A 26 -17.03 17.04 8.07
N SER A 27 -16.22 17.87 7.40
CA SER A 27 -16.69 19.14 6.81
C SER A 27 -17.52 18.95 5.55
N LEU A 28 -17.23 17.91 4.76
CA LEU A 28 -18.03 17.53 3.59
C LEU A 28 -19.41 16.98 3.98
N GLY A 29 -19.54 16.37 5.17
CA GLY A 29 -20.80 15.79 5.65
C GLY A 29 -21.25 14.54 4.87
N GLN A 30 -20.41 14.01 3.98
CA GLN A 30 -20.73 12.87 3.12
C GLN A 30 -19.47 12.14 2.63
N LEU A 31 -19.67 10.91 2.16
CA LEU A 31 -18.67 10.14 1.41
C LEU A 31 -18.89 10.33 -0.08
N GLY A 32 -17.87 10.78 -0.82
CA GLY A 32 -17.94 10.95 -2.26
C GLY A 32 -17.95 9.61 -2.99
N LEU A 33 -19.05 9.34 -3.72
CA LEU A 33 -19.15 8.22 -4.64
C LEU A 33 -18.85 8.70 -6.07
N GLY A 34 -17.57 8.66 -6.44
CA GLY A 34 -17.13 8.96 -7.80
C GLY A 34 -17.46 7.84 -8.80
N TRP A 35 -17.05 8.06 -10.05
CA TRP A 35 -17.22 7.06 -11.12
C TRP A 35 -16.61 5.69 -10.72
N ASP A 36 -15.41 5.68 -10.15
CA ASP A 36 -14.76 4.45 -9.69
C ASP A 36 -15.57 3.70 -8.63
N ALA A 37 -16.20 4.45 -7.72
CA ALA A 37 -17.04 3.88 -6.66
C ALA A 37 -18.24 3.13 -7.23
N LEU A 38 -18.91 3.78 -8.19
CA LEU A 38 -20.10 3.27 -8.88
C LEU A 38 -19.77 2.14 -9.86
N ASN A 39 -18.54 2.11 -10.40
CA ASN A 39 -18.14 1.10 -11.37
C ASN A 39 -17.51 -0.14 -10.71
N HIS A 40 -16.52 0.03 -9.83
CA HIS A 40 -15.72 -1.10 -9.37
C HIS A 40 -15.42 -1.17 -7.88
N HIS A 41 -15.41 -0.08 -7.10
CA HIS A 41 -15.05 -0.21 -5.67
C HIS A 41 -16.05 -1.07 -4.88
N ILE A 42 -17.35 -0.81 -5.02
CA ILE A 42 -18.37 -1.61 -4.32
C ILE A 42 -18.38 -3.04 -4.86
N TYR A 43 -18.32 -3.21 -6.18
CA TYR A 43 -18.32 -4.52 -6.83
C TYR A 43 -17.12 -5.37 -6.41
N LEU A 44 -15.90 -4.80 -6.43
CA LEU A 44 -14.71 -5.53 -6.00
C LEU A 44 -14.79 -5.92 -4.53
N GLY A 45 -15.23 -5.01 -3.66
CA GLY A 45 -15.42 -5.34 -2.25
C GLY A 45 -16.42 -6.49 -2.03
N TRP A 46 -17.44 -6.60 -2.87
CA TRP A 46 -18.36 -7.75 -2.87
C TRP A 46 -17.65 -9.04 -3.31
N THR A 47 -16.84 -8.99 -4.39
CA THR A 47 -16.09 -10.16 -4.88
C THR A 47 -15.00 -10.64 -3.92
N ALA A 48 -14.58 -9.82 -2.96
CA ALA A 48 -13.65 -10.24 -1.91
C ALA A 48 -14.21 -11.34 -1.00
N GLU A 49 -15.53 -11.39 -0.81
CA GLU A 49 -16.18 -12.43 0.03
C GLU A 49 -16.38 -13.73 -0.76
N GLN A 50 -16.89 -13.61 -1.98
CA GLN A 50 -17.11 -14.73 -2.89
C GLN A 50 -16.85 -14.26 -4.31
N HIS A 51 -16.03 -15.00 -5.05
CA HIS A 51 -15.83 -14.70 -6.46
C HIS A 51 -17.12 -14.93 -7.23
N ARG A 52 -17.26 -14.20 -8.35
CA ARG A 52 -18.48 -14.19 -9.16
C ARG A 52 -18.19 -14.38 -10.66
N PHE A 53 -17.02 -14.91 -11.01
CA PHE A 53 -16.58 -15.11 -12.40
C PHE A 53 -17.51 -16.02 -13.21
N ASP A 54 -18.24 -16.91 -12.55
CA ASP A 54 -19.25 -17.82 -13.10
C ASP A 54 -20.64 -17.18 -13.26
N ARG A 55 -20.87 -15.99 -12.70
CA ARG A 55 -22.18 -15.33 -12.64
C ARG A 55 -22.20 -14.02 -13.40
N ASP A 56 -21.17 -13.21 -13.20
CA ASP A 56 -21.13 -11.84 -13.66
C ASP A 56 -20.03 -11.71 -14.73
N PHE A 57 -20.45 -11.70 -16.00
CA PHE A 57 -19.53 -11.46 -17.10
C PHE A 57 -19.11 -9.98 -17.14
N LEU A 58 -17.85 -9.70 -16.83
CA LEU A 58 -17.29 -8.33 -16.80
C LEU A 58 -18.14 -7.34 -15.97
N GLY A 59 -18.62 -7.78 -14.80
CA GLY A 59 -19.55 -6.99 -13.96
C GLY A 59 -19.08 -5.57 -13.60
N ALA A 60 -17.76 -5.36 -13.52
CA ALA A 60 -17.11 -4.06 -13.39
C ALA A 60 -16.04 -3.85 -14.48
N GLY A 61 -16.30 -4.29 -15.72
CA GLY A 61 -15.30 -4.27 -16.79
C GLY A 61 -14.04 -5.09 -16.44
N TYR A 62 -12.88 -4.63 -16.90
CA TYR A 62 -11.59 -5.27 -16.57
C TYR A 62 -11.16 -5.08 -15.12
N GLN A 63 -11.75 -4.12 -14.41
CA GLN A 63 -11.49 -3.88 -13.00
C GLN A 63 -11.91 -5.07 -12.16
N SER A 64 -12.91 -5.85 -12.60
CA SER A 64 -13.42 -7.09 -11.97
C SER A 64 -12.33 -8.12 -11.59
N PHE A 65 -11.17 -8.08 -12.25
CA PHE A 65 -10.08 -9.03 -12.04
C PHE A 65 -8.95 -8.48 -11.14
N GLN A 66 -9.06 -7.23 -10.68
CA GLN A 66 -8.10 -6.68 -9.74
C GLN A 66 -8.27 -7.29 -8.35
N SER A 67 -7.20 -7.21 -7.54
CA SER A 67 -7.23 -7.68 -6.15
C SER A 67 -8.36 -6.97 -5.38
N PRO A 68 -9.33 -7.68 -4.81
CA PRO A 68 -10.56 -7.06 -4.30
C PRO A 68 -10.44 -6.60 -2.84
N TYR A 69 -9.41 -7.04 -2.12
CA TYR A 69 -9.37 -7.00 -0.66
C TYR A 69 -9.33 -5.59 -0.06
N LEU A 70 -8.72 -4.61 -0.75
CA LEU A 70 -8.73 -3.21 -0.32
C LEU A 70 -10.12 -2.58 -0.33
N TYR A 71 -11.01 -3.11 -1.16
CA TYR A 71 -12.34 -2.56 -1.38
C TYR A 71 -13.38 -3.16 -0.43
N TRP A 72 -13.05 -4.26 0.26
CA TRP A 72 -13.95 -4.94 1.19
C TRP A 72 -14.50 -4.01 2.29
N PRO A 73 -13.70 -3.15 2.96
CA PRO A 73 -14.24 -2.25 3.97
C PRO A 73 -15.31 -1.31 3.43
N VAL A 74 -15.10 -0.73 2.23
CA VAL A 74 -16.07 0.17 1.59
C VAL A 74 -17.38 -0.57 1.31
N TYR A 75 -17.29 -1.78 0.75
CA TYR A 75 -18.45 -2.63 0.48
C TYR A 75 -19.25 -2.93 1.75
N LYS A 76 -18.59 -3.38 2.83
CA LYS A 76 -19.28 -3.71 4.09
C LYS A 76 -19.98 -2.53 4.72
N MET A 77 -19.37 -1.35 4.69
CA MET A 77 -20.01 -0.14 5.20
C MET A 77 -21.22 0.24 4.36
N ALA A 78 -21.10 0.17 3.03
CA ALA A 78 -22.21 0.47 2.12
C ALA A 78 -23.39 -0.49 2.30
N THR A 79 -23.16 -1.80 2.35
CA THR A 79 -24.25 -2.79 2.52
C THR A 79 -24.71 -2.93 3.97
N GLY A 80 -23.89 -2.51 4.93
CA GLY A 80 -24.21 -2.54 6.36
C GLY A 80 -25.01 -1.33 6.85
N GLY A 81 -25.39 -0.41 5.96
CA GLY A 81 -26.21 0.76 6.31
C GLY A 81 -25.46 1.85 7.08
N TRP A 82 -24.13 1.92 6.97
CA TRP A 82 -23.34 2.94 7.64
C TRP A 82 -23.66 4.33 7.08
N GLY A 83 -23.73 5.33 7.96
CA GLY A 83 -23.84 6.73 7.52
C GLY A 83 -22.59 7.16 6.75
N GLY A 84 -22.78 7.96 5.69
CA GLY A 84 -21.68 8.38 4.80
C GLY A 84 -20.50 9.03 5.53
N VAL A 85 -20.79 9.90 6.52
CA VAL A 85 -19.76 10.54 7.36
C VAL A 85 -18.94 9.50 8.14
N MET A 86 -19.61 8.52 8.74
CA MET A 86 -18.95 7.48 9.52
C MET A 86 -18.07 6.59 8.62
N ALA A 87 -18.58 6.22 7.44
CA ALA A 87 -17.81 5.47 6.47
C ALA A 87 -16.58 6.25 6.00
N ALA A 88 -16.74 7.53 5.66
CA ALA A 88 -15.65 8.40 5.25
C ALA A 88 -14.61 8.59 6.36
N ALA A 89 -15.03 8.74 7.62
CA ALA A 89 -14.14 8.85 8.78
C ALA A 89 -13.28 7.59 8.97
N VAL A 90 -13.87 6.39 8.79
CA VAL A 90 -13.11 5.12 8.85
C VAL A 90 -12.11 5.04 7.70
N LEU A 91 -12.52 5.31 6.47
CA LEU A 91 -11.61 5.26 5.31
C LEU A 91 -10.47 6.27 5.46
N ALA A 92 -10.76 7.50 5.86
CA ALA A 92 -9.75 8.52 6.14
C ALA A 92 -8.76 8.06 7.22
N SER A 93 -9.24 7.36 8.25
CA SER A 93 -8.38 6.81 9.31
C SER A 93 -7.48 5.68 8.81
N LEU A 94 -7.96 4.81 7.90
CA LEU A 94 -7.14 3.76 7.30
C LEU A 94 -5.98 4.34 6.49
N HIS A 95 -6.19 5.44 5.78
CA HIS A 95 -5.16 6.12 4.98
C HIS A 95 -3.97 6.63 5.81
N LEU A 96 -4.11 6.79 7.13
CA LEU A 96 -3.03 7.27 7.98
C LEU A 96 -1.84 6.34 8.13
N VAL A 97 -1.98 5.08 7.73
CA VAL A 97 -0.85 4.16 7.67
C VAL A 97 0.29 4.69 6.77
N ALA A 98 -0.01 5.63 5.87
CA ALA A 98 0.98 6.33 5.04
C ALA A 98 1.74 7.47 5.77
N VAL A 99 1.26 7.98 6.90
CA VAL A 99 1.86 9.15 7.59
C VAL A 99 3.19 8.80 8.26
N ALA A 100 3.21 7.70 9.02
CA ALA A 100 4.41 7.26 9.73
C ALA A 100 5.63 7.04 8.82
N PRO A 101 5.56 6.34 7.67
CA PRO A 101 6.71 6.17 6.80
C PRO A 101 7.17 7.47 6.17
N VAL A 102 6.27 8.41 5.87
CA VAL A 102 6.65 9.77 5.41
C VAL A 102 7.41 10.50 6.50
N TRP A 103 6.96 10.42 7.76
CA TRP A 103 7.71 10.98 8.89
C TRP A 103 9.07 10.33 9.05
N MET A 104 9.19 9.00 8.92
CA MET A 104 10.47 8.28 8.98
C MET A 104 11.45 8.74 7.89
N LEU A 105 10.95 8.99 6.67
CA LEU A 105 11.75 9.54 5.58
C LEU A 105 12.20 10.96 5.89
N ALA A 106 11.30 11.82 6.37
CA ALA A 106 11.64 13.16 6.82
C ALA A 106 12.70 13.14 7.94
N ARG A 107 12.62 12.16 8.87
CA ARG A 107 13.61 11.95 9.94
C ARG A 107 14.95 11.45 9.44
N THR A 108 14.96 10.70 8.34
CA THR A 108 16.20 10.26 7.69
C THR A 108 16.91 11.45 7.02
N CYS A 109 16.16 12.37 6.40
CA CYS A 109 16.72 13.57 5.77
C CYS A 109 17.12 14.66 6.79
N LEU A 110 16.33 14.85 7.85
CA LEU A 110 16.60 15.79 8.93
C LEU A 110 16.71 15.03 10.27
N PRO A 111 17.90 14.54 10.66
CA PRO A 111 18.07 13.71 11.85
C PRO A 111 18.12 14.50 13.17
N GLY A 112 18.24 15.83 13.09
CA GLY A 112 18.50 16.71 14.23
C GLY A 112 17.40 16.71 15.30
N PRO A 113 17.75 16.95 16.58
CA PRO A 113 16.81 16.91 17.69
C PRO A 113 16.18 18.28 18.05
N THR A 114 16.45 19.35 17.28
CA THR A 114 16.00 20.70 17.64
C THR A 114 14.51 20.90 17.33
N VAL A 115 13.91 21.94 17.93
CA VAL A 115 12.52 22.34 17.62
C VAL A 115 12.39 22.67 16.13
N PHE A 116 13.39 23.34 15.55
CA PHE A 116 13.43 23.61 14.11
C PHE A 116 13.34 22.33 13.28
N ASP A 117 14.12 21.30 13.62
CA ASP A 117 14.10 20.03 12.90
C ASP A 117 12.75 19.33 13.00
N VAL A 118 12.14 19.32 14.19
CA VAL A 118 10.79 18.74 14.43
C VAL A 118 9.74 19.48 13.58
N THR A 119 9.79 20.81 13.56
CA THR A 119 8.89 21.64 12.76
C THR A 119 9.07 21.34 11.27
N MET A 120 10.31 21.28 10.77
CA MET A 120 10.59 20.97 9.36
C MET A 120 10.12 19.58 8.96
N ARG A 121 10.28 18.56 9.82
CA ARG A 121 9.73 17.22 9.57
C ARG A 121 8.20 17.21 9.54
N SER A 122 7.57 17.97 10.44
CA SER A 122 6.11 18.10 10.49
C SER A 122 5.58 18.80 9.23
N MET A 123 6.27 19.85 8.76
CA MET A 123 5.95 20.53 7.50
C MET A 123 6.17 19.61 6.29
N ALA A 124 7.23 18.81 6.26
CA ALA A 124 7.47 17.85 5.18
C ALA A 124 6.34 16.82 5.09
N VAL A 125 5.86 16.31 6.23
CA VAL A 125 4.71 15.40 6.29
C VAL A 125 3.43 16.09 5.80
N ALA A 126 3.17 17.32 6.24
CA ALA A 126 2.03 18.10 5.77
C ALA A 126 2.08 18.30 4.25
N LEU A 127 3.20 18.76 3.71
CA LEU A 127 3.38 18.98 2.27
C LEU A 127 3.20 17.71 1.44
N ALA A 128 3.66 16.56 1.94
CA ALA A 128 3.46 15.27 1.28
C ALA A 128 1.98 14.90 1.13
N LEU A 129 1.14 15.30 2.10
CA LEU A 129 -0.30 15.00 2.12
C LEU A 129 -1.17 16.10 1.49
N MET A 130 -0.59 17.29 1.25
CA MET A 130 -1.31 18.45 0.70
C MET A 130 -1.37 18.51 -0.83
N SER A 131 -0.90 17.49 -1.54
CA SER A 131 -1.12 17.40 -2.99
C SER A 131 -2.62 17.24 -3.30
N GLY A 132 -3.10 17.84 -4.39
CA GLY A 132 -4.51 17.72 -4.77
C GLY A 132 -4.96 16.27 -4.96
N VAL A 133 -4.05 15.40 -5.42
CA VAL A 133 -4.28 13.95 -5.56
C VAL A 133 -4.40 13.27 -4.19
N ALA A 134 -3.55 13.60 -3.23
CA ALA A 134 -3.64 13.00 -1.89
C ALA A 134 -4.90 13.48 -1.15
N LEU A 135 -5.23 14.76 -1.23
CA LEU A 135 -6.39 15.34 -0.56
C LEU A 135 -7.73 14.79 -1.11
N SER A 136 -7.81 14.49 -2.41
CA SER A 136 -9.04 13.94 -3.01
C SER A 136 -9.39 12.52 -2.52
N VAL A 137 -8.41 11.79 -1.98
CA VAL A 137 -8.63 10.44 -1.42
C VAL A 137 -9.47 10.50 -0.14
N PHE A 138 -9.30 11.54 0.70
CA PHE A 138 -9.95 11.61 2.02
C PHE A 138 -11.45 11.91 1.98
N GLY A 139 -11.96 12.34 0.83
CA GLY A 139 -13.39 12.53 0.57
C GLY A 139 -14.00 11.47 -0.33
N SER A 140 -13.26 10.42 -0.70
CA SER A 140 -13.70 9.42 -1.68
C SER A 140 -13.52 7.99 -1.18
N THR A 141 -13.92 7.03 -2.00
CA THR A 141 -13.70 5.59 -1.76
C THR A 141 -12.39 5.08 -2.38
N SER A 142 -11.52 5.97 -2.85
CA SER A 142 -10.23 5.58 -3.41
C SER A 142 -9.39 4.85 -2.38
N THR A 143 -8.69 3.82 -2.82
CA THR A 143 -7.76 3.03 -2.01
C THR A 143 -6.31 3.28 -2.44
N ASP A 144 -6.05 4.32 -3.23
CA ASP A 144 -4.73 4.58 -3.83
C ASP A 144 -3.65 4.84 -2.78
N LEU A 145 -3.95 5.71 -1.82
CA LEU A 145 -3.02 6.02 -0.75
C LEU A 145 -2.86 4.82 0.20
N LEU A 146 -3.92 4.06 0.45
CA LEU A 146 -3.86 2.86 1.29
C LEU A 146 -3.04 1.73 0.62
N GLY A 147 -3.22 1.51 -0.68
CA GLY A 147 -2.50 0.50 -1.45
C GLY A 147 -1.03 0.84 -1.70
N SER A 148 -0.69 2.13 -1.77
CA SER A 148 0.69 2.61 -1.91
C SER A 148 1.44 2.73 -0.58
N ALA A 149 0.74 2.79 0.56
CA ALA A 149 1.37 2.95 1.86
C ALA A 149 2.41 1.86 2.20
N PRO A 150 2.22 0.56 1.88
CA PRO A 150 3.27 -0.42 2.09
C PRO A 150 4.54 -0.14 1.28
N LEU A 151 4.45 0.45 0.08
CA LEU A 151 5.66 0.86 -0.65
C LEU A 151 6.38 2.01 0.05
N LEU A 152 5.66 2.96 0.64
CA LEU A 152 6.26 4.02 1.46
C LEU A 152 6.99 3.43 2.68
N TRP A 153 6.36 2.46 3.36
CA TRP A 153 7.01 1.70 4.43
C TRP A 153 8.26 0.98 3.95
N SER A 154 8.20 0.35 2.78
CA SER A 154 9.33 -0.33 2.18
C SER A 154 10.54 0.60 2.00
N ILE A 155 10.32 1.78 1.43
CA ILE A 155 11.37 2.79 1.22
C ILE A 155 11.88 3.32 2.57
N ALA A 156 10.99 3.66 3.50
CA ALA A 156 11.35 4.16 4.81
C ALA A 156 12.20 3.15 5.63
N LEU A 157 11.86 1.87 5.56
CA LEU A 157 12.60 0.79 6.23
C LEU A 157 13.96 0.52 5.56
N ALA A 158 14.03 0.57 4.23
CA ALA A 158 15.28 0.40 3.49
C ALA A 158 16.29 1.51 3.78
N LEU A 159 15.81 2.75 3.95
CA LEU A 159 16.63 3.93 4.24
C LEU A 159 16.87 4.16 5.74
N HIS A 160 16.21 3.40 6.61
CA HIS A 160 16.33 3.58 8.05
C HIS A 160 17.78 3.36 8.50
N PRO A 161 18.36 4.22 9.38
CA PRO A 161 19.77 4.11 9.76
C PRO A 161 20.17 2.75 10.34
N ALA A 162 19.27 2.06 11.06
CA ALA A 162 19.55 0.72 11.58
C ALA A 162 19.65 -0.36 10.48
N ALA A 163 19.11 -0.12 9.28
CA ALA A 163 19.27 -1.01 8.12
C ALA A 163 20.72 -1.03 7.58
N THR A 164 21.56 -0.08 8.02
CA THR A 164 22.98 -0.07 7.66
C THR A 164 23.85 -0.87 8.64
N LYS A 165 23.37 -1.14 9.87
CA LYS A 165 24.12 -1.81 10.95
C LYS A 165 23.97 -3.35 10.91
N PRO A 166 24.95 -4.15 11.34
CA PRO A 166 24.90 -5.62 11.18
C PRO A 166 23.70 -6.28 11.87
N ASP A 167 23.46 -5.97 13.14
CA ASP A 167 22.59 -6.77 14.02
C ASP A 167 21.08 -6.55 13.82
N GLY A 168 20.67 -5.46 13.15
CA GLY A 168 19.25 -5.10 12.94
C GLY A 168 18.80 -5.04 11.48
N ALA A 169 19.74 -5.11 10.54
CA ALA A 169 19.45 -4.80 9.16
C ALA A 169 18.75 -5.93 8.38
N ARG A 170 18.98 -7.19 8.74
CA ARG A 170 18.34 -8.31 8.04
C ARG A 170 16.81 -8.28 8.22
N ALA A 171 16.34 -8.05 9.45
CA ALA A 171 14.92 -7.95 9.74
C ALA A 171 14.26 -6.73 9.05
N LEU A 172 14.93 -5.57 9.07
CA LEU A 172 14.42 -4.37 8.40
C LEU A 172 14.38 -4.51 6.88
N VAL A 173 15.39 -5.14 6.28
CA VAL A 173 15.41 -5.42 4.83
C VAL A 173 14.35 -6.45 4.45
N LEU A 174 14.16 -7.49 5.27
CA LEU A 174 13.09 -8.46 5.07
C LEU A 174 11.71 -7.77 5.12
N LEU A 175 11.49 -6.94 6.14
CA LEU A 175 10.24 -6.20 6.30
C LEU A 175 10.02 -5.19 5.17
N SER A 176 11.09 -4.51 4.73
CA SER A 176 11.06 -3.65 3.54
C SER A 176 10.62 -4.44 2.30
N GLY A 177 11.22 -5.60 2.06
CA GLY A 177 10.79 -6.55 1.04
C GLY A 177 9.31 -6.91 1.16
N LEU A 178 8.87 -7.40 2.31
CA LEU A 178 7.47 -7.77 2.58
C LEU A 178 6.51 -6.63 2.23
N CYS A 179 6.81 -5.41 2.65
CA CYS A 179 6.01 -4.23 2.37
C CYS A 179 5.99 -3.88 0.86
N ALA A 180 7.11 -4.04 0.14
CA ALA A 180 7.15 -3.84 -1.32
C ALA A 180 6.23 -4.85 -2.05
N GLY A 181 6.36 -6.14 -1.72
CA GLY A 181 5.53 -7.19 -2.29
C GLY A 181 4.05 -7.01 -2.00
N LEU A 182 3.72 -6.67 -0.75
CA LEU A 182 2.35 -6.39 -0.35
C LEU A 182 1.77 -5.18 -1.11
N SER A 183 2.55 -4.14 -1.34
CA SER A 183 2.07 -2.97 -2.12
C SER A 183 1.68 -3.34 -3.55
N VAL A 184 2.46 -4.21 -4.20
CA VAL A 184 2.13 -4.72 -5.54
C VAL A 184 0.91 -5.64 -5.50
N ALA A 185 0.79 -6.48 -4.48
CA ALA A 185 -0.36 -7.36 -4.28
C ALA A 185 -1.68 -6.59 -4.10
N LEU A 186 -1.63 -5.50 -3.34
CA LEU A 186 -2.78 -4.63 -3.10
C LEU A 186 -3.13 -3.81 -4.34
N LYS A 187 -2.13 -3.37 -5.11
CA LYS A 187 -2.34 -2.66 -6.38
C LYS A 187 -1.19 -2.94 -7.35
N LEU A 188 -1.47 -3.71 -8.41
CA LEU A 188 -0.46 -4.15 -9.39
C LEU A 188 0.28 -2.97 -10.05
N SER A 189 -0.35 -1.80 -10.16
CA SER A 189 0.27 -0.58 -10.69
C SER A 189 1.42 -0.03 -9.85
N ASN A 190 1.62 -0.52 -8.62
CA ASN A 190 2.80 -0.22 -7.81
C ASN A 190 4.03 -1.05 -8.24
N GLY A 191 3.84 -2.08 -9.06
CA GLY A 191 4.90 -2.97 -9.58
C GLY A 191 6.08 -2.23 -10.20
N PRO A 192 5.87 -1.31 -11.16
CA PRO A 192 6.96 -0.54 -11.78
C PRO A 192 7.84 0.21 -10.77
N LEU A 193 7.25 0.77 -9.71
CA LEU A 193 8.01 1.44 -8.65
C LEU A 193 8.71 0.45 -7.72
N ALA A 194 8.06 -0.68 -7.40
CA ALA A 194 8.62 -1.71 -6.55
C ALA A 194 9.88 -2.37 -7.15
N VAL A 195 10.02 -2.39 -8.48
CA VAL A 195 11.23 -2.87 -9.18
C VAL A 195 12.47 -2.05 -8.85
N CYS A 196 12.33 -0.82 -8.36
CA CYS A 196 13.46 0.00 -7.92
C CYS A 196 13.99 -0.39 -6.52
N MET A 197 13.23 -1.15 -5.73
CA MET A 197 13.59 -1.49 -4.34
C MET A 197 14.90 -2.27 -4.19
N PRO A 198 15.24 -3.26 -5.05
CA PRO A 198 16.57 -3.87 -5.10
C PRO A 198 17.72 -2.87 -5.06
N GLY A 199 17.60 -1.74 -5.77
CA GLY A 199 18.61 -0.67 -5.75
C GLY A 199 18.81 -0.08 -4.36
N LEU A 200 17.71 0.18 -3.64
CA LEU A 200 17.77 0.73 -2.28
C LEU A 200 18.39 -0.26 -1.28
N TRP A 201 18.08 -1.55 -1.38
CA TRP A 201 18.66 -2.58 -0.49
C TRP A 201 20.18 -2.73 -0.69
N LEU A 202 20.65 -2.55 -1.93
CA LEU A 202 22.09 -2.58 -2.24
C LEU A 202 22.84 -1.37 -1.67
N LEU A 203 22.20 -0.19 -1.58
CA LEU A 203 22.84 1.04 -1.10
C LEU A 203 23.10 1.03 0.42
N GLY A 204 22.33 0.26 1.20
CA GLY A 204 22.43 0.23 2.66
C GLY A 204 23.72 -0.39 3.23
N ARG A 205 24.54 -1.06 2.41
CA ARG A 205 25.73 -1.82 2.89
C ARG A 205 27.01 -1.41 2.16
N ARG A 206 28.12 -1.35 2.90
CA ARG A 206 29.46 -1.03 2.34
C ARG A 206 30.13 -2.24 1.69
N LYS A 207 30.09 -3.41 2.35
CA LYS A 207 30.75 -4.64 1.87
C LYS A 207 29.88 -5.36 0.85
N LEU A 208 30.49 -5.89 -0.22
CA LEU A 208 29.79 -6.62 -1.28
C LEU A 208 28.94 -7.78 -0.75
N ARG A 209 29.48 -8.60 0.16
CA ARG A 209 28.73 -9.71 0.79
C ARG A 209 27.44 -9.24 1.47
N GLY A 210 27.50 -8.12 2.18
CA GLY A 210 26.32 -7.55 2.85
C GLY A 210 25.29 -7.00 1.86
N ARG A 211 25.74 -6.45 0.72
CA ARG A 211 24.85 -5.99 -0.36
C ARG A 211 24.09 -7.16 -0.98
N VAL A 212 24.80 -8.24 -1.31
CA VAL A 212 24.19 -9.46 -1.89
C VAL A 212 23.21 -10.09 -0.90
N GLU A 213 23.57 -10.15 0.38
CA GLU A 213 22.65 -10.63 1.42
C GLU A 213 21.39 -9.77 1.52
N ALA A 214 21.54 -8.44 1.56
CA ALA A 214 20.39 -7.52 1.62
C ALA A 214 19.49 -7.66 0.38
N LEU A 215 20.08 -7.78 -0.81
CA LEU A 215 19.33 -8.04 -2.03
C LEU A 215 18.52 -9.33 -1.92
N PHE A 216 19.16 -10.44 -1.55
CA PHE A 216 18.48 -11.74 -1.44
C PHE A 216 17.36 -11.71 -0.41
N VAL A 217 17.62 -11.16 0.78
CA VAL A 217 16.64 -11.06 1.87
C VAL A 217 15.47 -10.14 1.49
N GLY A 218 15.74 -9.01 0.85
CA GLY A 218 14.70 -8.08 0.38
C GLY A 218 13.85 -8.70 -0.73
N CYS A 219 14.47 -9.35 -1.71
CA CYS A 219 13.75 -10.08 -2.76
C CYS A 219 12.89 -11.21 -2.19
N LEU A 220 13.42 -12.00 -1.25
CA LEU A 220 12.66 -13.03 -0.55
C LEU A 220 11.46 -12.41 0.17
N GLY A 221 11.65 -11.31 0.91
CA GLY A 221 10.57 -10.58 1.54
C GLY A 221 9.52 -10.11 0.53
N ALA A 222 9.92 -9.55 -0.60
CA ALA A 222 8.99 -9.09 -1.64
C ALA A 222 8.17 -10.24 -2.24
N ILE A 223 8.79 -11.36 -2.54
CA ILE A 223 8.07 -12.55 -3.02
C ILE A 223 7.09 -13.03 -1.96
N THR A 224 7.52 -13.14 -0.69
CA THR A 224 6.64 -13.55 0.41
C THR A 224 5.47 -12.59 0.60
N GLY A 225 5.72 -11.28 0.63
CA GLY A 225 4.67 -10.27 0.81
C GLY A 225 3.66 -10.27 -0.34
N PHE A 226 4.14 -10.44 -1.57
CA PHE A 226 3.27 -10.57 -2.73
C PHE A 226 2.40 -11.82 -2.67
N LEU A 227 3.00 -12.99 -2.37
CA LEU A 227 2.26 -14.25 -2.27
C LEU A 227 1.23 -14.23 -1.14
N LEU A 228 1.53 -13.60 0.00
CA LEU A 228 0.59 -13.46 1.10
C LEU A 228 -0.60 -12.55 0.74
N GLY A 229 -0.37 -11.47 -0.01
CA GLY A 229 -1.43 -10.52 -0.37
C GLY A 229 -2.22 -10.88 -1.64
N TYR A 230 -1.59 -11.57 -2.59
CA TYR A 230 -2.15 -11.82 -3.93
C TYR A 230 -2.23 -13.29 -4.30
N GLY A 231 -1.52 -14.19 -3.61
CA GLY A 231 -1.39 -15.60 -4.00
C GLY A 231 -2.73 -16.30 -4.17
N GLN A 232 -3.67 -16.10 -3.24
CA GLN A 232 -5.02 -16.65 -3.35
C GLN A 232 -5.79 -16.12 -4.55
N TRP A 233 -5.75 -14.80 -4.78
CA TRP A 233 -6.49 -14.16 -5.88
C TRP A 233 -5.89 -14.52 -7.24
N GLY A 234 -4.56 -14.45 -7.38
CA GLY A 234 -3.86 -14.85 -8.59
C GLY A 234 -4.05 -16.34 -8.91
N TRP A 235 -4.11 -17.20 -7.90
CA TRP A 235 -4.44 -18.61 -8.09
C TRP A 235 -5.88 -18.79 -8.59
N LEU A 236 -6.83 -18.02 -8.05
CA LEU A 236 -8.21 -18.05 -8.50
C LEU A 236 -8.34 -17.64 -9.98
N LEU A 237 -7.65 -16.57 -10.38
CA LEU A 237 -7.60 -16.14 -11.78
C LEU A 237 -6.92 -17.19 -12.68
N TRP A 238 -5.85 -17.83 -12.19
CA TRP A 238 -5.22 -18.94 -12.91
C TRP A 238 -6.20 -20.08 -13.17
N ARG A 239 -7.01 -20.46 -12.18
CA ARG A 239 -7.99 -21.54 -12.34
C ARG A 239 -9.08 -21.24 -13.38
N HIS A 240 -9.52 -19.98 -13.48
CA HIS A 240 -10.63 -19.59 -14.37
C HIS A 240 -10.18 -19.13 -15.75
N PHE A 241 -8.99 -18.53 -15.86
CA PHE A 241 -8.53 -17.87 -17.09
C PHE A 241 -7.13 -18.34 -17.55
N GLY A 242 -6.46 -19.17 -16.76
CA GLY A 242 -5.09 -19.61 -17.06
C GLY A 242 -4.10 -18.43 -17.15
N ASN A 243 -4.39 -17.36 -16.39
CA ASN A 243 -3.57 -16.16 -16.30
C ASN A 243 -3.76 -15.55 -14.90
N PRO A 244 -2.73 -15.48 -14.05
CA PRO A 244 -2.86 -15.02 -12.68
C PRO A 244 -3.05 -13.50 -12.56
N VAL A 245 -2.91 -12.76 -13.67
CA VAL A 245 -3.11 -11.30 -13.75
C VAL A 245 -4.07 -10.95 -14.89
N PHE A 246 -5.00 -11.86 -15.20
CA PHE A 246 -6.00 -11.67 -16.25
C PHE A 246 -6.71 -10.31 -16.11
N PRO A 247 -6.98 -9.58 -17.21
CA PRO A 247 -6.71 -9.91 -18.62
C PRO A 247 -5.33 -9.44 -19.12
N PHE A 248 -4.49 -8.94 -18.22
CA PHE A 248 -3.20 -8.36 -18.60
C PHE A 248 -2.20 -9.45 -19.02
N LEU A 249 -1.32 -9.11 -19.96
CA LEU A 249 -0.24 -9.98 -20.43
C LEU A 249 -0.71 -11.36 -20.91
N ASP A 250 -1.95 -11.50 -21.38
CA ASP A 250 -2.52 -12.82 -21.67
C ASP A 250 -1.69 -13.65 -22.67
N ASN A 251 -1.18 -12.99 -23.70
CA ASN A 251 -0.29 -13.61 -24.70
C ASN A 251 0.97 -14.24 -24.08
N TRP A 252 1.45 -13.75 -22.94
CA TRP A 252 2.64 -14.27 -22.26
C TRP A 252 2.34 -15.57 -21.51
N PHE A 253 1.07 -15.81 -21.16
CA PHE A 253 0.64 -17.02 -20.47
C PHE A 253 0.18 -18.13 -21.43
N VAL A 254 -0.01 -17.84 -22.73
CA VAL A 254 -0.38 -18.86 -23.73
C VAL A 254 0.56 -20.08 -23.76
N PRO A 255 1.91 -19.93 -23.84
CA PRO A 255 2.80 -21.10 -23.86
C PRO A 255 2.73 -21.90 -22.57
N LEU A 256 2.56 -21.20 -21.43
CA LEU A 256 2.50 -21.81 -20.12
C LEU A 256 1.19 -22.60 -19.94
N ARG A 257 0.05 -22.07 -20.42
CA ARG A 257 -1.24 -22.78 -20.46
C ARG A 257 -1.14 -24.05 -21.29
N ALA A 258 -0.55 -23.96 -22.49
CA ALA A 258 -0.38 -25.10 -23.38
C ALA A 258 0.50 -26.19 -22.75
N TRP A 259 1.63 -25.80 -22.14
CA TRP A 259 2.52 -26.74 -21.47
C TRP A 259 1.89 -27.43 -20.26
N MET A 260 1.07 -26.71 -19.48
CA MET A 260 0.35 -27.28 -18.33
C MET A 260 -0.93 -28.04 -18.70
N GLY A 261 -1.27 -28.15 -19.99
CA GLY A 261 -2.51 -28.78 -20.43
C GLY A 261 -3.76 -28.08 -19.86
N TRP A 262 -3.70 -26.76 -19.68
CA TRP A 262 -4.82 -25.98 -19.16
C TRP A 262 -5.98 -26.05 -20.15
N ALA A 263 -7.12 -26.58 -19.71
CA ALA A 263 -8.30 -26.87 -20.53
C ALA A 263 -9.53 -26.04 -20.13
N GLY A 264 -9.30 -24.83 -19.60
CA GLY A 264 -10.36 -23.92 -19.20
C GLY A 264 -11.00 -23.19 -20.37
#